data_AF-A0A1E5AH73-F1
#
_entry.id   AF-A0A1E5AH73-F1
#
_cell.length_a   1.000
_cell.length_b   1.000
_cell.length_c   1.000
_cell.angle_alpha   90.00
_cell.angle_beta   90.00
_cell.angle_gamma   90.00
#
_symmetry.space_group_name_H-M   'P 1'
#
loop_
_entity.id
_entity.type
_entity.pdbx_description
1 polymer ?
#
loop_
_entity_poly.entity_id
_entity_poly.type
_entity_poly.pdbx_seq_one_letter_code
_entity_poly.pdbx_strand_id
1 'polypeptide(L)'
;MSYPFQQGGIRLPEPSLANRDVAAASKGHFTGHAVLGDGPGRIVQLESHHELQFCLCLAARPETGEIYEQVGFEWYDADGELHPHYFDFVVVRPMERLSPIPFGLHTA
;
A
#
# COMPACT_ATOMS: atom_id res chain seq x y z
N MET A 1 -22.21 -28.97 -3.98
CA MET A 1 -21.28 -27.85 -4.18
C MET A 1 -21.77 -27.05 -5.38
N SER A 2 -22.64 -26.06 -5.17
CA SER A 2 -23.04 -25.12 -6.21
C SER A 2 -22.07 -23.94 -6.15
N TYR A 3 -21.31 -23.71 -7.22
CA TYR A 3 -20.50 -22.50 -7.34
C TYR A 3 -21.44 -21.31 -7.56
N PRO A 4 -21.42 -20.28 -6.70
CA PRO A 4 -22.33 -19.16 -6.79
C PRO A 4 -21.75 -18.12 -7.76
N PHE A 5 -21.66 -18.43 -9.05
CA PHE A 5 -21.59 -17.38 -10.05
C PHE A 5 -23.01 -16.82 -10.20
N GLN A 6 -23.34 -15.85 -9.35
CA GLN A 6 -24.46 -14.94 -9.62
C GLN A 6 -24.24 -14.32 -11.00
N GLN A 7 -25.32 -14.16 -11.78
CA GLN A 7 -25.31 -13.31 -12.97
C GLN A 7 -24.97 -11.87 -12.54
N GLY A 8 -23.68 -11.54 -12.57
CA GLY A 8 -23.11 -10.24 -12.24
C GLY A 8 -21.70 -10.19 -12.83
N GLY A 9 -21.39 -9.11 -13.55
CA GLY A 9 -20.08 -8.95 -14.17
C GLY A 9 -18.95 -8.99 -13.14
N ILE A 10 -17.78 -9.50 -13.56
CA ILE A 10 -16.56 -9.43 -12.75
C ILE A 10 -16.03 -8.00 -12.85
N ARG A 11 -15.89 -7.31 -11.71
CA ARG A 11 -15.14 -6.05 -11.66
C ARG A 11 -13.67 -6.39 -11.42
N LEU A 12 -12.82 -5.98 -12.36
CA LEU A 12 -11.37 -6.13 -12.22
C LEU A 12 -10.84 -5.18 -11.14
N PRO A 13 -9.69 -5.49 -10.52
CA PRO A 13 -9.03 -4.57 -9.61
C PRO A 13 -8.71 -3.23 -10.26
N GLU A 14 -8.72 -2.18 -9.46
CA GLU A 14 -8.27 -0.86 -9.88
C GLU A 14 -6.78 -0.87 -10.23
N PRO A 15 -6.33 -0.07 -11.21
CA PRO A 15 -4.92 -0.04 -11.61
C PRO A 15 -3.98 0.50 -10.52
N SER A 16 -2.69 0.21 -10.69
CA SER A 16 -1.59 0.75 -9.89
C SER A 16 -1.58 2.28 -9.87
N LEU A 17 -1.12 2.86 -8.76
CA LEU A 17 -0.91 4.31 -8.60
C LEU A 17 0.58 4.67 -8.52
N ALA A 18 1.47 3.70 -8.75
CA ALA A 18 2.91 3.89 -8.81
C ALA A 18 3.28 5.07 -9.72
N ASN A 19 4.20 5.92 -9.26
CA ASN A 19 4.75 7.00 -10.10
C ASN A 19 5.89 6.50 -11.00
N ARG A 20 6.33 5.26 -10.79
CA ARG A 20 7.37 4.60 -11.56
C ARG A 20 6.80 3.34 -12.23
N ASP A 21 7.20 3.11 -13.47
CA ASP A 21 6.77 1.93 -14.21
C ASP A 21 7.56 0.70 -13.77
N VAL A 22 6.85 -0.37 -13.44
CA VAL A 22 7.43 -1.66 -13.02
C VAL A 22 7.31 -2.66 -14.16
N ALA A 23 8.43 -3.26 -14.53
CA ALA A 23 8.44 -4.31 -15.53
C ALA A 23 7.54 -5.49 -15.10
N ALA A 24 6.56 -5.83 -15.93
CA ALA A 24 5.63 -6.95 -15.68
C ALA A 24 6.31 -8.32 -15.59
N ALA A 25 7.53 -8.43 -16.12
CA ALA A 25 8.38 -9.61 -15.99
C ALA A 25 9.85 -9.21 -16.04
N SER A 26 10.68 -9.87 -15.23
CA SER A 26 12.13 -9.74 -15.29
C SER A 26 12.79 -11.11 -15.38
N LYS A 27 13.92 -11.17 -16.09
CA LYS A 27 14.73 -12.39 -16.24
C LYS A 27 15.68 -12.61 -15.06
N GLY A 28 15.95 -11.57 -14.26
CA GLY A 28 17.03 -11.57 -13.27
C GLY A 28 16.61 -11.21 -11.85
N HIS A 29 15.40 -10.71 -11.64
CA HIS A 29 14.87 -10.40 -10.32
C HIS A 29 13.37 -10.69 -10.25
N PHE A 30 12.86 -10.83 -9.03
CA PHE A 30 11.44 -11.00 -8.78
C PHE A 30 10.69 -9.72 -9.17
N THR A 31 9.55 -9.86 -9.83
CA THR A 31 8.58 -8.78 -10.04
C THR A 31 7.21 -9.35 -9.74
N GLY A 32 6.29 -8.54 -9.21
CA GLY A 32 5.02 -9.08 -8.75
C GLY A 32 3.91 -8.04 -8.61
N HIS A 33 2.69 -8.55 -8.50
CA HIS A 33 1.50 -7.77 -8.20
C HIS A 33 0.78 -8.36 -7.00
N ALA A 34 0.35 -7.49 -6.08
CA ALA A 34 -0.63 -7.80 -5.05
C ALA A 34 -1.93 -7.04 -5.33
N VAL A 35 -3.07 -7.56 -4.87
CA VAL A 35 -4.35 -6.85 -4.91
C VAL A 35 -4.77 -6.57 -3.48
N LEU A 36 -4.83 -5.28 -3.11
CA LEU A 36 -5.12 -4.84 -1.73
C LEU A 36 -6.38 -3.97 -1.66
N GLY A 37 -7.03 -3.95 -0.50
CA GLY A 37 -8.22 -3.14 -0.22
C GLY A 37 -9.54 -3.90 -0.39
N ASP A 38 -10.63 -3.26 0.03
CA ASP A 38 -11.98 -3.83 -0.06
C ASP A 38 -12.56 -3.78 -1.48
N GLY A 39 -13.60 -4.58 -1.73
CA GLY A 39 -14.30 -4.62 -3.01
C GLY A 39 -13.40 -5.17 -4.13
N PRO A 40 -13.25 -4.47 -5.28
CA PRO A 40 -12.37 -4.92 -6.35
C PRO A 40 -10.87 -4.83 -5.98
N GLY A 41 -10.53 -4.08 -4.93
CA GLY A 41 -9.15 -3.79 -4.55
C GLY A 41 -8.39 -2.99 -5.61
N ARG A 42 -7.09 -2.79 -5.36
CA ARG A 42 -6.15 -2.08 -6.22
C ARG A 42 -4.90 -2.91 -6.44
N ILE A 43 -4.39 -2.91 -7.66
CA ILE A 43 -3.10 -3.52 -8.00
C ILE A 43 -1.99 -2.71 -7.34
N VAL A 44 -1.10 -3.39 -6.61
CA VAL A 44 0.12 -2.86 -6.03
C VAL A 44 1.31 -3.55 -6.71
N GLN A 45 2.19 -2.77 -7.31
CA GLN A 45 3.36 -3.25 -8.06
C GLN A 45 4.59 -3.39 -7.17
N LEU A 46 5.41 -4.42 -7.45
CA LEU A 46 6.54 -4.84 -6.63
C LEU A 46 7.73 -5.19 -7.54
N GLU A 47 8.93 -4.69 -7.22
CA GLU A 47 10.18 -4.94 -7.94
C GLU A 47 11.09 -5.98 -7.26
N SER A 48 10.67 -6.51 -6.11
CA SER A 48 11.41 -7.54 -5.39
C SER A 48 10.53 -8.43 -4.50
N HIS A 49 11.07 -9.61 -4.13
CA HIS A 49 10.38 -10.50 -3.20
C HIS A 49 10.32 -9.90 -1.79
N HIS A 50 11.32 -9.11 -1.42
CA HIS A 50 11.35 -8.44 -0.12
C HIS A 50 10.24 -7.40 -0.01
N GLU A 51 10.01 -6.62 -1.08
CA GLU A 51 8.88 -5.70 -1.16
C GLU A 51 7.54 -6.43 -1.04
N LEU A 52 7.37 -7.61 -1.68
CA LEU A 52 6.16 -8.41 -1.51
C LEU A 52 5.92 -8.78 -0.04
N GLN A 53 6.95 -9.33 0.61
CA GLN A 53 6.84 -9.75 2.02
C GLN A 53 6.49 -8.56 2.92
N PHE A 54 7.15 -7.43 2.71
CA PHE A 54 6.90 -6.22 3.49
C PHE A 54 5.51 -5.63 3.23
N CYS A 55 5.07 -5.61 1.97
CA CYS A 55 3.73 -5.19 1.56
C CYS A 55 2.64 -6.03 2.25
N LEU A 56 2.80 -7.35 2.30
CA LEU A 56 1.88 -8.24 3.00
C LEU A 56 1.88 -7.98 4.51
N CYS A 57 3.05 -7.72 5.11
CA CYS A 57 3.13 -7.33 6.53
C CYS A 57 2.43 -6.00 6.80
N LEU A 58 2.56 -5.01 5.92
CA LEU A 58 1.85 -3.73 6.03
C LEU A 58 0.34 -3.94 5.89
N ALA A 59 -0.10 -4.71 4.90
CA ALA A 59 -1.52 -4.97 4.66
C ALA A 59 -2.20 -5.73 5.80
N ALA A 60 -1.45 -6.56 6.54
CA ALA A 60 -1.97 -7.31 7.67
C ALA A 60 -2.11 -6.49 8.96
N ARG A 61 -1.54 -5.29 9.04
CA ARG A 61 -1.56 -4.46 10.25
C ARG A 61 -2.89 -3.72 10.39
N PRO A 62 -3.58 -3.81 11.55
CA PRO A 62 -4.84 -3.11 11.79
C PRO A 62 -4.76 -1.57 11.63
N GLU A 63 -3.59 -1.00 11.90
CA GLU A 63 -3.32 0.42 11.78
C GLU A 63 -2.95 0.87 10.36
N THR A 64 -2.89 -0.03 9.39
CA THR A 64 -2.69 0.31 7.98
C THR A 64 -4.03 0.61 7.35
N GLY A 65 -4.21 1.84 6.84
CA GLY A 65 -5.39 2.24 6.08
C GLY A 65 -5.18 1.99 4.60
N GLU A 66 -4.40 2.85 3.96
CA GLU A 66 -4.09 2.75 2.54
C GLU A 66 -2.58 2.62 2.33
N ILE A 67 -2.18 1.76 1.39
CA ILE A 67 -0.79 1.59 0.97
C ILE A 67 -0.66 2.20 -0.43
N TYR A 68 0.38 2.97 -0.66
CA TYR A 68 0.77 3.53 -1.95
C TYR A 68 2.19 3.09 -2.26
N GLU A 69 2.40 2.46 -3.41
CA GLU A 69 3.68 1.97 -3.88
C GLU A 69 4.41 2.98 -4.76
N GLN A 70 5.74 2.97 -4.71
CA GLN A 70 6.62 3.72 -5.62
C GLN A 70 6.23 5.19 -5.76
N VAL A 71 6.03 5.83 -4.60
CA VAL A 71 5.60 7.22 -4.51
C VAL A 71 6.78 8.12 -4.80
N GLY A 72 6.63 8.94 -5.85
CA GLY A 72 7.63 9.91 -6.29
C GLY A 72 7.72 11.08 -5.32
N PHE A 73 8.95 11.48 -5.03
CA PHE A 73 9.29 12.62 -4.20
C PHE A 73 10.48 13.35 -4.80
N GLU A 74 10.28 14.62 -5.12
CA GLU A 74 11.35 15.50 -5.60
C GLU A 74 12.00 16.20 -4.41
N TRP A 75 13.32 16.22 -4.36
CA TRP A 75 14.07 16.87 -3.29
C TRP A 75 15.30 17.61 -3.84
N TYR A 76 15.73 18.63 -3.11
CA TYR A 76 16.94 19.39 -3.43
C TYR A 76 18.09 18.96 -2.54
N ASP A 77 19.26 18.76 -3.13
CA ASP A 77 20.49 18.51 -2.37
C ASP A 77 21.11 19.79 -1.79
N ALA A 78 22.29 19.65 -1.19
CA ALA A 78 23.02 20.75 -0.58
C ALA A 78 23.50 21.81 -1.59
N ASP A 79 23.66 21.43 -2.85
CA ASP A 79 24.09 22.29 -3.95
C ASP A 79 22.88 22.91 -4.71
N GLY A 80 21.66 22.53 -4.33
CA GLY A 80 20.41 23.00 -4.93
C GLY A 80 20.01 22.26 -6.19
N GLU A 81 20.61 21.09 -6.48
CA GLU A 81 20.20 20.24 -7.60
C GLU A 81 18.95 19.43 -7.23
N LEU A 82 18.02 19.32 -8.18
CA LEU A 82 16.76 18.58 -8.01
C LEU A 82 16.96 17.10 -8.33
N HIS A 83 16.58 16.23 -7.39
CA HIS A 83 16.69 14.78 -7.53
C HIS A 83 15.34 14.10 -7.30
N PRO A 84 14.97 13.12 -8.13
CA PRO A 84 13.83 12.26 -7.86
C PRO A 84 14.21 11.14 -6.87
N HIS A 85 13.32 10.84 -5.94
CA HIS A 85 13.34 9.64 -5.13
C HIS A 85 11.99 8.94 -5.22
N TYR A 86 11.97 7.62 -5.10
CA TYR A 86 10.74 6.83 -5.06
C TYR A 86 10.76 6.00 -3.78
N PHE A 87 9.79 6.25 -2.91
CA PHE A 87 9.58 5.41 -1.73
C PHE A 87 8.87 4.13 -2.15
N ASP A 88 9.39 2.97 -1.74
CA ASP A 88 8.78 1.68 -2.04
C ASP A 88 7.33 1.62 -1.57
N PHE A 89 7.06 2.08 -0.34
CA PHE A 89 5.71 2.18 0.23
C PHE A 89 5.51 3.44 1.07
N VAL A 90 4.36 4.08 0.90
CA VAL A 90 3.81 5.11 1.79
C VAL A 90 2.49 4.59 2.34
N VAL A 91 2.31 4.68 3.67
CA VAL A 91 1.11 4.18 4.35
C VAL A 91 0.34 5.33 4.98
N VAL A 92 -0.93 5.44 4.62
CA VAL A 92 -1.90 6.26 5.34
C VAL A 92 -2.41 5.46 6.51
N ARG A 93 -2.17 5.96 7.73
CA ARG A 93 -2.73 5.39 8.95
C ARG A 93 -4.05 6.09 9.26
N PRO A 94 -5.15 5.36 9.49
CA PRO A 94 -6.37 5.98 9.97
C PRO A 94 -6.06 6.61 11.33
N MET A 95 -6.51 7.84 11.52
CA MET A 95 -6.37 8.53 12.80
C MET A 95 -7.01 7.66 13.87
N GLU A 96 -6.26 7.31 14.92
CA GLU A 96 -6.84 6.67 16.10
C GLU A 96 -7.99 7.54 16.58
N ARG A 97 -9.19 6.98 16.69
CA ARG A 97 -10.20 7.57 17.57
C ARG A 97 -9.60 7.45 18.96
N LEU A 98 -8.94 8.52 19.43
CA LEU A 98 -8.45 8.63 20.80
C LEU A 98 -9.56 8.12 21.71
N SER A 99 -9.33 6.96 22.33
CA SER A 99 -10.20 6.55 23.42
C SER A 99 -10.10 7.67 24.46
N PRO A 100 -11.22 8.19 24.99
CA PRO A 100 -11.13 9.15 26.07
C PRO A 100 -10.35 8.47 27.21
N ILE A 101 -9.19 9.04 27.53
CA ILE A 101 -8.42 8.66 28.72
C ILE A 101 -9.42 8.68 29.87
N PRO A 102 -9.64 7.58 30.61
CA PRO A 102 -10.47 7.65 31.79
C PRO A 102 -9.77 8.60 32.76
N PHE A 103 -10.28 9.82 32.86
CA PHE A 103 -9.91 10.75 33.92
C PHE A 103 -10.27 10.05 35.23
N GLY A 104 -9.26 9.44 35.85
CA GLY A 104 -9.38 8.87 37.18
C GLY A 104 -9.90 9.95 38.11
N LEU A 105 -11.07 9.71 38.69
CA LEU A 105 -11.54 10.38 39.88
C LEU A 105 -10.48 10.17 40.98
N HIS A 106 -9.56 11.12 41.12
CA HIS A 106 -8.90 11.35 42.40
C HIS A 106 -9.86 12.16 43.26
N THR A 107 -10.69 11.43 43.99
CA THR A 107 -11.25 11.91 45.25
C THR A 107 -10.48 11.21 46.36
N ALA A 108 -9.62 11.97 47.05
CA ALA A 108 -9.14 11.70 48.40
C ALA A 108 -8.74 13.05 49.01
#